data_AF-A0A5J6U7L4-F1
#
_entry.id   AF-A0A5J6U7L4-F1
#
_cell.length_a   1.000
_cell.length_b   1.000
_cell.length_c   1.000
_cell.angle_alpha   90.00
_cell.angle_beta   90.00
_cell.angle_gamma   90.00
#
_symmetry.space_group_name_H-M   'P 1'
#
loop_
_entity.id
_entity.type
_entity.pdbx_description
1 polymer ?
#
loop_
_entity_poly.entity_id
_entity_poly.type
_entity_poly.pdbx_seq_one_letter_code
_entity_poly.pdbx_strand_id
1 'polypeptide(L)'
;MNVLTRICTCAKQPTTKQCSVSTATATRPHTRDRICSLFRQRITSRLRTASPPSADTEPLALAFGHPHGAGFIGAGADGLLRAALTEALTSKLGVSWVIATERDLRSLFDDAFNDALADQLVPRLHVAETLEDIVERLEFEADVIRALSVNDRPALTASTVLWFTAPGPDGDVVHEAMQSWPGTGLVPLIAGPWPYGPTYLVDSDGPRPLPRRPINLLTAQQATTKLQATMAA
;
A
#
# COMPACT_ATOMS: atom_id res chain seq x y z
N MET A 1 -18.95 -68.25 1.01
CA MET A 1 -19.78 -67.90 -0.16
C MET A 1 -19.28 -66.60 -0.76
N ASN A 2 -19.36 -66.49 -2.08
CA ASN A 2 -18.44 -65.75 -2.95
C ASN A 2 -18.57 -64.22 -2.98
N VAL A 3 -17.39 -63.59 -2.89
CA VAL A 3 -16.85 -62.45 -3.65
C VAL A 3 -17.65 -62.01 -4.88
N LEU A 4 -17.88 -60.69 -5.02
CA LEU A 4 -17.99 -59.99 -6.30
C LEU A 4 -17.48 -58.54 -6.16
N THR A 5 -16.20 -58.35 -6.46
CA THR A 5 -15.52 -57.05 -6.60
C THR A 5 -15.70 -56.56 -8.03
N ARG A 6 -16.29 -55.38 -8.24
CA ARG A 6 -16.35 -54.73 -9.57
C ARG A 6 -15.12 -53.85 -9.75
N ILE A 7 -14.30 -54.21 -10.73
CA ILE A 7 -13.15 -53.45 -11.21
C ILE A 7 -13.64 -52.59 -12.38
N CYS A 8 -13.55 -51.27 -12.25
CA CYS A 8 -13.75 -50.33 -13.36
C CYS A 8 -12.40 -50.06 -14.03
N THR A 9 -12.23 -50.52 -15.26
CA THR A 9 -11.10 -50.19 -16.13
C THR A 9 -11.44 -48.95 -16.97
N CYS A 10 -10.92 -47.79 -16.59
CA CYS A 10 -10.90 -46.61 -17.46
C CYS A 10 -9.69 -46.67 -18.39
N ALA A 11 -9.96 -46.82 -19.69
CA ALA A 11 -8.98 -46.78 -20.76
C ALA A 11 -8.39 -45.36 -20.89
N LYS A 12 -7.05 -45.27 -20.84
CA LYS A 12 -6.29 -44.06 -21.19
C LYS A 12 -6.18 -43.98 -22.72
N GLN A 13 -6.72 -42.91 -23.32
CA GLN A 13 -6.35 -42.49 -24.67
C GLN A 13 -5.16 -41.51 -24.60
N PRO A 14 -4.06 -41.75 -25.34
CA PRO A 14 -3.01 -40.75 -25.52
C PRO A 14 -3.35 -39.87 -26.72
N THR A 15 -3.89 -38.68 -26.47
CA THR A 15 -3.96 -37.62 -27.49
C THR A 15 -2.67 -36.82 -27.52
N THR A 16 -1.80 -37.17 -28.46
CA THR A 16 -0.62 -36.39 -28.85
C THR A 16 -1.07 -35.09 -29.51
N LYS A 17 -1.09 -33.98 -28.76
CA LYS A 17 -1.23 -32.64 -29.35
C LYS A 17 0.17 -32.11 -29.68
N GLN A 18 0.45 -31.99 -30.96
CA GLN A 18 1.57 -31.21 -31.50
C GLN A 18 1.44 -29.77 -31.01
N CYS A 19 2.41 -29.34 -30.21
CA CYS A 19 2.55 -27.96 -29.80
C CYS A 19 3.48 -27.28 -30.80
N SER A 20 2.90 -26.52 -31.73
CA SER A 20 3.63 -25.61 -32.60
C SER A 20 4.29 -24.53 -31.74
N VAL A 21 5.62 -24.60 -31.62
CA VAL A 21 6.41 -23.54 -30.98
C VAL A 21 6.40 -22.33 -31.91
N SER A 22 5.45 -21.42 -31.70
CA SER A 22 5.55 -20.05 -32.22
C SER A 22 6.54 -19.29 -31.35
N THR A 23 7.76 -19.14 -31.85
CA THR A 23 8.70 -18.11 -31.39
C THR A 23 8.09 -16.74 -31.67
N ALA A 24 7.36 -16.21 -30.68
CA ALA A 24 6.93 -14.83 -30.66
C ALA A 24 8.16 -13.96 -30.34
N THR A 25 8.71 -13.35 -31.38
CA THR A 25 9.78 -12.37 -31.30
C THR A 25 9.32 -11.20 -30.42
N ALA A 26 9.96 -11.06 -29.26
CA ALA A 26 9.70 -10.00 -28.30
C ALA A 26 10.12 -8.64 -28.88
N THR A 27 9.15 -7.80 -29.22
CA THR A 27 9.35 -6.38 -29.56
C THR A 27 8.31 -5.52 -28.86
N ARG A 28 8.53 -5.20 -27.56
CA ARG A 28 7.91 -4.01 -26.93
C ARG A 28 8.84 -3.35 -25.89
N PRO A 29 9.94 -2.70 -26.31
CA PRO A 29 10.70 -1.78 -25.44
C PRO A 29 9.91 -0.50 -25.07
N HIS A 30 8.89 -0.12 -25.85
CA HIS A 30 8.23 1.18 -25.69
C HIS A 30 7.28 1.33 -24.48
N THR A 31 6.79 0.24 -23.89
CA THR A 31 5.87 0.36 -22.74
C THR A 31 6.60 0.73 -21.45
N ARG A 32 7.81 0.19 -21.24
CA ARG A 32 8.63 0.52 -20.06
C ARG A 32 9.10 1.97 -20.09
N ASP A 33 9.56 2.47 -21.23
CA ASP A 33 10.04 3.85 -21.36
C ASP A 33 8.93 4.89 -21.11
N ARG A 34 7.69 4.59 -21.51
CA ARG A 34 6.54 5.47 -21.29
C ARG A 34 6.09 5.48 -19.83
N ILE A 35 6.17 4.34 -19.14
CA ILE A 35 5.90 4.25 -17.71
C ILE A 35 6.97 5.03 -16.94
N CYS A 36 8.25 4.80 -17.24
CA CYS A 36 9.37 5.54 -16.65
C CYS A 36 9.27 7.06 -16.85
N SER A 37 8.77 7.54 -17.99
CA SER A 37 8.62 8.98 -18.24
C SER A 37 7.49 9.59 -17.42
N LEU A 38 6.35 8.90 -17.23
CA LEU A 38 5.26 9.36 -16.36
C LEU A 38 5.70 9.44 -14.89
N PHE A 39 6.52 8.49 -14.43
CA PHE A 39 7.12 8.55 -13.09
C PHE A 39 8.11 9.70 -12.94
N ARG A 40 9.01 9.89 -13.91
CA ARG A 40 9.94 11.03 -13.90
C ARG A 40 9.21 12.37 -13.86
N GLN A 41 8.11 12.50 -14.61
CA GLN A 41 7.32 13.73 -14.66
C GLN A 41 6.57 14.00 -13.34
N ARG A 42 6.15 12.96 -12.61
CA ARG A 42 5.57 13.10 -11.26
C ARG A 42 6.62 13.51 -10.23
N ILE A 43 7.81 12.89 -10.26
CA ILE A 43 8.90 13.15 -9.30
C ILE A 43 9.45 14.58 -9.44
N THR A 44 9.63 15.09 -10.66
CA THR A 44 10.24 16.41 -10.88
C THR A 44 9.36 17.58 -10.43
N SER A 45 8.04 17.41 -10.38
CA SER A 45 7.12 18.47 -9.93
C SER A 45 7.20 18.81 -8.43
N ARG A 46 7.80 17.94 -7.61
CA ARG A 46 7.72 18.02 -6.13
C ARG A 46 9.03 18.37 -5.42
N LEU A 47 10.13 18.55 -6.14
CA LEU A 47 11.47 18.83 -5.59
C LEU A 47 11.70 20.27 -5.12
N ARG A 48 10.63 21.01 -4.82
CA ARG A 48 10.74 22.39 -4.35
C ARG A 48 11.10 22.41 -2.87
N THR A 49 12.41 22.38 -2.59
CA THR A 49 13.10 22.82 -1.36
C THR A 49 12.20 22.94 -0.13
N ALA A 50 11.95 21.83 0.56
CA ALA A 50 11.29 21.85 1.86
C ALA A 50 12.36 21.92 2.95
N SER A 51 12.27 22.94 3.82
CA SER A 51 12.99 22.94 5.11
C SER A 51 12.66 21.65 5.88
N PRO A 52 13.56 21.16 6.74
CA PRO A 52 13.24 20.02 7.60
C PRO A 52 11.95 20.32 8.38
N PRO A 53 10.94 19.43 8.33
CA PRO A 53 9.68 19.67 9.01
C PRO A 53 9.96 19.85 10.50
N SER A 54 9.35 20.86 11.12
CA SER A 54 9.31 20.91 12.58
C SER A 54 8.58 19.66 13.08
N ALA A 55 8.94 19.14 14.26
CA ALA A 55 8.31 17.95 14.81
C ALA A 55 6.77 18.05 14.93
N ASP A 56 6.23 19.28 14.92
CA ASP A 56 4.79 19.54 14.98
C ASP A 56 4.08 19.41 13.62
N THR A 57 4.84 19.31 12.52
CA THR A 57 4.34 19.21 11.14
C THR A 57 4.53 17.82 10.52
N GLU A 58 5.07 16.87 11.28
CA GLU A 58 5.25 15.50 10.81
C GLU A 58 3.90 14.80 10.59
N PRO A 59 3.62 14.24 9.40
CA PRO A 59 2.43 13.44 9.13
C PRO A 59 2.24 12.31 10.15
N LEU A 60 1.00 12.02 10.54
CA LEU A 60 0.63 11.00 11.53
C LEU A 60 1.19 9.64 11.15
N ALA A 61 1.13 9.30 9.86
CA ALA A 61 1.70 8.08 9.32
C ALA A 61 3.20 7.93 9.61
N LEU A 62 3.96 9.04 9.61
CA LEU A 62 5.39 9.02 9.92
C LEU A 62 5.64 8.96 11.43
N ALA A 63 4.83 9.66 12.22
CA ALA A 63 4.96 9.67 13.68
C ALA A 63 4.79 8.27 14.32
N PHE A 64 4.01 7.39 13.70
CA PHE A 64 3.83 5.99 14.13
C PHE A 64 4.47 4.97 13.20
N GLY A 65 5.04 5.42 12.07
CA GLY A 65 5.62 4.55 11.07
C GLY A 65 6.86 3.83 11.57
N HIS A 66 7.12 2.65 11.02
CA HIS A 66 8.34 1.89 11.29
C HIS A 66 8.81 1.20 9.99
N PRO A 67 10.12 1.07 9.73
CA PRO A 67 10.64 0.43 8.52
C PRO A 67 10.15 -1.01 8.32
N HIS A 68 9.89 -1.72 9.42
CA HIS A 68 9.33 -3.09 9.40
C HIS A 68 7.80 -3.12 9.55
N GLY A 69 7.13 -1.99 9.40
CA GLY A 69 5.69 -1.85 9.62
C GLY A 69 5.32 -1.63 11.09
N ALA A 70 4.17 -0.98 11.29
CA ALA A 70 3.61 -0.69 12.61
C ALA A 70 2.19 -1.26 12.71
N GLY A 71 1.94 -2.12 13.69
CA GLY A 71 0.62 -2.64 14.03
C GLY A 71 -0.18 -1.68 14.89
N PHE A 72 -1.51 -1.70 14.76
CA PHE A 72 -2.43 -0.89 15.56
C PHE A 72 -3.57 -1.75 16.09
N ILE A 73 -3.75 -1.75 17.41
CA ILE A 73 -4.79 -2.51 18.11
C ILE A 73 -5.55 -1.63 19.10
N GLY A 74 -6.75 -2.04 19.50
CA GLY A 74 -7.58 -1.34 20.49
C GLY A 74 -8.74 -0.54 19.88
N ALA A 75 -9.60 -0.02 20.75
CA ALA A 75 -10.88 0.60 20.36
C ALA A 75 -10.73 1.87 19.50
N GLY A 76 -9.58 2.56 19.59
CA GLY A 76 -9.30 3.75 18.79
C GLY A 76 -8.45 3.49 17.54
N ALA A 77 -8.02 2.24 17.28
CA ALA A 77 -7.06 1.93 16.23
C ALA A 77 -7.57 2.36 14.84
N ASP A 78 -8.78 1.96 14.48
CA ASP A 78 -9.39 2.35 13.20
C ASP A 78 -9.55 3.87 13.10
N GLY A 79 -9.87 4.54 14.21
CA GLY A 79 -9.99 5.99 14.25
C GLY A 79 -8.67 6.70 13.97
N LEU A 80 -7.55 6.15 14.46
CA LEU A 80 -6.21 6.66 14.19
C LEU A 80 -5.80 6.37 12.74
N LEU A 81 -6.06 5.17 12.24
CA LEU A 81 -5.75 4.76 10.87
C LEU A 81 -6.51 5.61 9.85
N ARG A 82 -7.80 5.85 10.06
CA ARG A 82 -8.59 6.82 9.26
C ARG A 82 -7.99 8.21 9.32
N ALA A 83 -7.58 8.68 10.50
CA ALA A 83 -6.96 9.99 10.66
C ALA A 83 -5.64 10.09 9.86
N ALA A 84 -4.79 9.09 9.96
CA ALA A 84 -3.52 9.02 9.23
C ALA A 84 -3.73 8.95 7.70
N LEU A 85 -4.66 8.11 7.23
CA LEU A 85 -4.99 8.02 5.81
C LEU A 85 -5.58 9.34 5.28
N THR A 86 -6.51 9.94 6.03
CA THR A 86 -7.14 11.21 5.67
C THR A 86 -6.10 12.32 5.58
N GLU A 87 -5.20 12.42 6.56
CA GLU A 87 -4.11 13.40 6.52
C GLU A 87 -3.17 13.13 5.33
N ALA A 88 -2.79 11.87 5.08
CA ALA A 88 -1.92 11.53 3.96
C ALA A 88 -2.53 11.91 2.61
N LEU A 89 -3.85 11.76 2.44
CA LEU A 89 -4.55 12.05 1.19
C LEU A 89 -4.88 13.54 1.01
N THR A 90 -5.03 14.30 2.10
CA THR A 90 -5.40 15.74 2.06
C THR A 90 -4.21 16.68 2.24
N SER A 91 -3.16 16.27 2.97
CA SER A 91 -1.98 17.09 3.24
C SER A 91 -1.05 17.16 2.04
N LYS A 92 -0.47 18.34 1.79
CA LYS A 92 0.57 18.52 0.77
C LYS A 92 1.97 18.05 1.23
N LEU A 93 2.10 17.58 2.47
CA LEU A 93 3.39 17.31 3.09
C LEU A 93 3.68 15.81 3.20
N GLY A 94 4.91 15.44 2.83
CA GLY A 94 5.57 14.21 3.27
C GLY A 94 5.15 12.92 2.56
N VAL A 95 3.88 12.72 2.21
CA VAL A 95 3.38 11.48 1.57
C VAL A 95 3.12 11.69 0.09
N SER A 96 3.87 10.97 -0.75
CA SER A 96 3.75 11.07 -2.20
C SER A 96 2.47 10.41 -2.72
N TRP A 97 2.18 9.20 -2.22
CA TRP A 97 1.02 8.40 -2.58
C TRP A 97 0.75 7.33 -1.51
N VAL A 98 -0.46 6.81 -1.55
CA VAL A 98 -1.04 5.86 -0.60
C VAL A 98 -1.51 4.64 -1.39
N ILE A 99 -1.24 3.44 -0.87
CA ILE A 99 -1.67 2.18 -1.47
C ILE A 99 -2.45 1.36 -0.43
N ALA A 100 -3.54 0.72 -0.87
CA ALA A 100 -4.39 -0.13 -0.03
C ALA A 100 -5.22 -1.06 -0.91
N THR A 101 -5.72 -2.18 -0.36
CA THR A 101 -6.70 -3.00 -1.08
C THR A 101 -8.11 -2.42 -0.93
N GLU A 102 -9.02 -2.75 -1.84
CA GLU A 102 -10.45 -2.43 -1.68
C GLU A 102 -11.00 -3.00 -0.36
N ARG A 103 -10.58 -4.22 -0.03
CA ARG A 103 -10.97 -4.91 1.21
C ARG A 103 -10.51 -4.12 2.44
N ASP A 104 -9.28 -3.64 2.45
CA ASP A 104 -8.72 -2.88 3.56
C ASP A 104 -9.45 -1.54 3.73
N LEU A 105 -9.72 -0.83 2.63
CA LEU A 105 -10.47 0.42 2.67
C LEU A 105 -11.92 0.21 3.11
N ARG A 106 -12.60 -0.83 2.63
CA ARG A 106 -13.95 -1.18 3.07
C ARG A 106 -13.98 -1.56 4.55
N SER A 107 -12.99 -2.32 5.04
CA SER A 107 -12.88 -2.63 6.46
C SER A 107 -12.65 -1.37 7.31
N LEU A 108 -11.93 -0.38 6.77
CA LEU A 108 -11.64 0.83 7.51
C LEU A 108 -12.79 1.84 7.48
N PHE A 109 -13.53 1.97 6.38
CA PHE A 109 -14.54 3.01 6.19
C PHE A 109 -15.99 2.51 6.09
N ASP A 110 -16.20 1.20 6.12
CA ASP A 110 -17.49 0.57 5.81
C ASP A 110 -18.04 1.11 4.47
N ASP A 111 -19.34 1.39 4.40
CA ASP A 111 -20.00 1.95 3.21
C ASP A 111 -19.75 3.45 3.01
N ALA A 112 -19.02 4.12 3.91
CA ALA A 112 -18.78 5.55 3.81
C ALA A 112 -17.77 5.91 2.70
N PHE A 113 -16.91 4.97 2.29
CA PHE A 113 -15.93 5.13 1.23
C PHE A 113 -16.39 4.37 -0.02
N ASN A 114 -16.66 5.10 -1.11
CA ASN A 114 -17.20 4.54 -2.34
C ASN A 114 -16.28 4.78 -3.54
N ASP A 115 -16.55 4.10 -4.64
CA ASP A 115 -15.73 4.13 -5.86
C ASP A 115 -15.61 5.56 -6.42
N ALA A 116 -16.68 6.35 -6.37
CA ALA A 116 -16.66 7.74 -6.82
C ALA A 116 -15.69 8.63 -6.02
N LEU A 117 -15.52 8.36 -4.72
CA LEU A 117 -14.52 9.03 -3.89
C LEU A 117 -13.11 8.49 -4.20
N ALA A 118 -12.96 7.18 -4.39
CA ALA A 118 -11.69 6.56 -4.77
C ALA A 118 -11.15 7.14 -6.09
N ASP A 119 -12.01 7.28 -7.09
CA ASP A 119 -11.69 7.82 -8.42
C ASP A 119 -11.15 9.27 -8.35
N GLN A 120 -11.73 10.09 -7.48
CA GLN A 120 -11.26 11.47 -7.25
C GLN A 120 -9.87 11.51 -6.59
N LEU A 121 -9.50 10.45 -5.87
CA LEU A 121 -8.25 10.35 -5.14
C LEU A 121 -7.13 9.65 -5.94
N VAL A 122 -7.40 9.10 -7.14
CA VAL A 122 -6.44 8.34 -7.98
C VAL A 122 -5.05 8.97 -8.16
N PRO A 123 -4.88 10.31 -8.24
CA PRO A 123 -3.54 10.89 -8.31
C PRO A 123 -2.67 10.61 -7.07
N ARG A 124 -3.28 10.24 -5.94
CA ARG A 124 -2.62 10.02 -4.65
C ARG A 124 -2.96 8.68 -4.00
N LEU A 125 -4.09 8.08 -4.31
CA LEU A 125 -4.52 6.79 -3.79
C LEU A 125 -4.49 5.76 -4.92
N HIS A 126 -3.77 4.68 -4.70
CA HIS A 126 -3.85 3.50 -5.54
C HIS A 126 -4.62 2.43 -4.77
N VAL A 127 -5.76 2.04 -5.32
CA VAL A 127 -6.58 0.94 -4.79
C VAL A 127 -6.38 -0.26 -5.69
N ALA A 128 -6.09 -1.40 -5.07
CA ALA A 128 -5.94 -2.67 -5.76
C ALA A 128 -7.00 -3.68 -5.29
N GLU A 129 -7.32 -4.65 -6.12
CA GLU A 129 -8.29 -5.69 -5.78
C GLU A 129 -7.70 -6.67 -4.76
N THR A 130 -6.43 -7.05 -4.94
CA THR A 130 -5.76 -8.07 -4.13
C THR A 130 -4.48 -7.57 -3.47
N LEU A 131 -4.01 -8.32 -2.46
CA LEU A 131 -2.70 -8.10 -1.86
C LEU A 131 -1.57 -8.36 -2.87
N GLU A 132 -1.72 -9.37 -3.73
CA GLU A 132 -0.75 -9.72 -4.77
C GLU A 132 -0.50 -8.54 -5.72
N ASP A 133 -1.56 -7.86 -6.16
CA ASP A 133 -1.45 -6.67 -7.02
C ASP A 133 -0.65 -5.53 -6.35
N ILE A 134 -0.84 -5.36 -5.03
CA ILE A 134 -0.07 -4.36 -4.27
C ILE A 134 1.39 -4.75 -4.18
N VAL A 135 1.68 -6.02 -3.90
CA VAL A 135 3.05 -6.53 -3.81
C VAL A 135 3.76 -6.40 -5.16
N GLU A 136 3.14 -6.85 -6.25
CA GLU A 136 3.69 -6.69 -7.60
C GLU A 136 3.98 -5.22 -7.91
N ARG A 137 3.05 -4.32 -7.54
CA ARG A 137 3.23 -2.89 -7.72
C ARG A 137 4.42 -2.36 -6.90
N LEU A 138 4.54 -2.76 -5.63
CA LEU A 138 5.65 -2.34 -4.77
C LEU A 138 6.99 -2.84 -5.30
N GLU A 139 7.07 -4.08 -5.75
CA GLU A 139 8.27 -4.66 -6.36
C GLU A 139 8.69 -3.90 -7.62
N PHE A 140 7.72 -3.59 -8.49
CA PHE A 140 7.97 -2.77 -9.68
C PHE A 140 8.55 -1.40 -9.32
N GLU A 141 7.98 -0.71 -8.33
CA GLU A 141 8.47 0.60 -7.87
C GLU A 141 9.84 0.50 -7.22
N ALA A 142 10.07 -0.55 -6.42
CA ALA A 142 11.35 -0.85 -5.82
C ALA A 142 12.45 -1.04 -6.88
N ASP A 143 12.15 -1.75 -7.97
CA ASP A 143 13.05 -1.90 -9.12
C ASP A 143 13.35 -0.57 -9.81
N VAL A 144 12.34 0.27 -9.99
CA VAL A 144 12.51 1.61 -10.57
C VAL A 144 13.42 2.46 -9.68
N ILE A 145 13.21 2.46 -8.36
CA ILE A 145 14.04 3.19 -7.40
C ILE A 145 15.49 2.69 -7.46
N ARG A 146 15.70 1.36 -7.41
CA ARG A 146 17.04 0.75 -7.54
C ARG A 146 17.74 1.18 -8.82
N ALA A 147 17.05 1.13 -9.97
CA ALA A 147 17.62 1.52 -11.25
C ALA A 147 18.00 3.01 -11.31
N LEU A 148 17.24 3.88 -10.64
CA LEU A 148 17.54 5.32 -10.56
C LEU A 148 18.72 5.61 -9.63
N SER A 149 18.87 4.85 -8.53
CA SER A 149 19.95 5.02 -7.54
C SER A 149 21.36 4.70 -8.07
N VAL A 150 21.50 3.90 -9.14
CA VAL A 150 22.81 3.52 -9.73
C VAL A 150 23.59 4.73 -10.29
N ASN A 151 22.95 5.88 -10.50
CA ASN A 151 23.58 7.04 -11.14
C ASN A 151 24.21 8.07 -10.18
N ASP A 152 24.46 7.73 -8.90
CA ASP A 152 25.14 8.55 -7.87
C ASP A 152 24.62 10.00 -7.71
N ARG A 153 23.43 10.28 -8.24
CA ARG A 153 22.79 11.58 -8.11
C ARG A 153 22.23 11.66 -6.68
N PRO A 154 22.49 12.75 -5.92
CA PRO A 154 22.02 12.88 -4.55
C PRO A 154 20.54 12.54 -4.50
N ALA A 155 20.21 11.60 -3.61
CA ALA A 155 18.91 10.95 -3.51
C ALA A 155 17.81 12.00 -3.70
N LEU A 156 17.12 11.92 -4.83
CA LEU A 156 15.81 12.54 -4.99
C LEU A 156 15.07 12.21 -3.71
N THR A 157 14.68 13.23 -2.93
CA THR A 157 13.97 13.07 -1.66
C THR A 157 12.95 11.94 -1.83
N ALA A 158 13.23 10.80 -1.21
CA ALA A 158 12.55 9.55 -1.55
C ALA A 158 11.06 9.80 -1.39
N SER A 159 10.30 9.54 -2.46
CA SER A 159 8.85 9.69 -2.40
C SER A 159 8.33 8.72 -1.36
N THR A 160 7.78 9.26 -0.27
CA THR A 160 7.21 8.41 0.78
C THR A 160 5.95 7.73 0.23
N VAL A 161 5.93 6.41 0.33
CA VAL A 161 4.80 5.55 0.00
C VAL A 161 4.16 5.11 1.30
N LEU A 162 2.89 5.44 1.49
CA LEU A 162 2.12 4.95 2.63
C LEU A 162 1.40 3.68 2.20
N TRP A 163 1.63 2.57 2.89
CA TRP A 163 0.92 1.32 2.65
C TRP A 163 0.01 0.99 3.82
N PHE A 164 -1.30 0.98 3.58
CA PHE A 164 -2.29 0.54 4.55
C PHE A 164 -2.73 -0.89 4.25
N THR A 165 -2.69 -1.79 5.24
CA THR A 165 -3.14 -3.18 5.04
C THR A 165 -3.58 -3.88 6.33
N ALA A 166 -4.48 -4.85 6.22
CA ALA A 166 -4.87 -5.80 7.26
C ALA A 166 -4.53 -7.24 6.81
N PRO A 167 -3.26 -7.68 6.92
CA PRO A 167 -2.75 -8.85 6.19
C PRO A 167 -3.35 -10.19 6.65
N GLY A 168 -3.87 -10.26 7.88
CA GLY A 168 -4.42 -11.50 8.43
C GLY A 168 -3.39 -12.64 8.39
N PRO A 169 -3.66 -13.76 7.69
CA PRO A 169 -2.72 -14.87 7.58
C PRO A 169 -1.50 -14.57 6.70
N ASP A 170 -1.58 -13.59 5.79
CA ASP A 170 -0.55 -13.29 4.78
C ASP A 170 0.47 -12.25 5.28
N GLY A 171 0.69 -12.21 6.60
CA GLY A 171 1.59 -11.25 7.23
C GLY A 171 3.06 -11.46 6.85
N ASP A 172 3.45 -12.70 6.56
CA ASP A 172 4.79 -13.03 6.07
C ASP A 172 5.05 -12.45 4.68
N VAL A 173 4.09 -12.53 3.76
CA VAL A 173 4.17 -11.94 2.41
C VAL A 173 4.31 -10.42 2.50
N VAL A 174 3.50 -9.77 3.34
CA VAL A 174 3.63 -8.31 3.57
C VAL A 174 5.01 -7.96 4.12
N HIS A 175 5.52 -8.74 5.08
CA HIS A 175 6.85 -8.52 5.64
C HIS A 175 7.96 -8.68 4.60
N GLU A 176 7.91 -9.71 3.76
CA GLU A 176 8.87 -9.92 2.67
C GLU A 176 8.85 -8.75 1.66
N ALA A 177 7.67 -8.30 1.25
CA ALA A 177 7.51 -7.14 0.36
C ALA A 177 8.10 -5.86 0.96
N MET A 178 8.00 -5.67 2.28
CA MET A 178 8.64 -4.52 2.95
C MET A 178 10.16 -4.66 3.00
N GLN A 179 10.68 -5.86 3.22
CA GLN A 179 12.13 -6.11 3.23
C GLN A 179 12.78 -5.92 1.86
N SER A 180 12.04 -6.15 0.78
CA SER A 180 12.51 -5.94 -0.59
C SER A 180 12.52 -4.46 -1.02
N TRP A 181 11.91 -3.58 -0.23
CA TRP A 181 11.84 -2.14 -0.53
C TRP A 181 13.18 -1.42 -0.33
N PRO A 182 13.64 -0.63 -1.31
CA PRO A 182 14.90 0.11 -1.18
C PRO A 182 14.75 1.35 -0.29
N GLY A 183 15.56 1.42 0.77
CA GLY A 183 15.67 2.60 1.63
C GLY A 183 14.51 2.75 2.62
N THR A 184 14.23 3.98 3.06
CA THR A 184 13.27 4.28 4.14
C THR A 184 11.98 4.93 3.63
N GLY A 185 11.70 4.84 2.33
CA GLY A 185 10.57 5.53 1.69
C GLY A 185 9.22 4.83 1.85
N LEU A 186 9.17 3.57 2.28
CA LEU A 186 7.93 2.84 2.52
C LEU A 186 7.54 2.94 3.98
N VAL A 187 6.28 3.32 4.22
CA VAL A 187 5.71 3.50 5.56
C VAL A 187 4.48 2.60 5.66
N PRO A 188 4.62 1.40 6.22
CA PRO A 188 3.54 0.44 6.36
C PRO A 188 2.77 0.64 7.66
N LEU A 189 1.44 0.80 7.55
CA LEU A 189 0.51 0.86 8.67
C LEU A 189 -0.41 -0.37 8.63
N ILE A 190 -0.30 -1.20 9.67
CA ILE A 190 -0.93 -2.51 9.74
C ILE A 190 -2.11 -2.47 10.70
N ALA A 191 -3.31 -2.73 10.19
CA ALA A 191 -4.49 -2.88 11.05
C ALA A 191 -4.44 -4.23 11.77
N GLY A 192 -4.36 -4.20 13.10
CA GLY A 192 -4.23 -5.39 13.94
C GLY A 192 -2.83 -5.62 14.51
N PRO A 193 -2.63 -6.77 15.19
CA PRO A 193 -1.34 -7.12 15.76
C PRO A 193 -0.30 -7.37 14.66
N TRP A 194 0.94 -6.95 14.91
CA TRP A 194 2.03 -7.07 13.95
C TRP A 194 3.27 -7.70 14.60
N PRO A 195 3.66 -8.94 14.22
CA PRO A 195 4.75 -9.66 14.89
C PRO A 195 6.15 -9.24 14.43
N TYR A 196 6.27 -8.51 13.33
CA TYR A 196 7.56 -8.13 12.72
C TYR A 196 8.00 -6.69 13.06
N GLY A 197 7.22 -5.96 13.85
CA GLY A 197 7.48 -4.58 14.21
C GLY A 197 6.73 -4.14 15.48
N PRO A 198 6.78 -2.85 15.84
CA PRO A 198 6.01 -2.34 16.97
C PRO A 198 4.51 -2.53 16.71
N THR A 199 3.77 -2.86 17.78
CA THR A 199 2.31 -2.82 17.79
C THR A 199 1.87 -1.78 18.82
N TYR A 200 1.16 -0.75 18.37
CA TYR A 200 0.66 0.33 19.21
C TYR A 200 -0.74 0.03 19.70
N LEU A 201 -0.96 0.22 21.01
CA LEU A 201 -2.28 0.21 21.61
C LEU A 201 -2.91 1.61 21.49
N VAL A 202 -4.11 1.65 20.93
CA VAL A 202 -4.89 2.87 20.74
C VAL A 202 -6.23 2.73 21.46
N ASP A 203 -6.35 3.47 22.56
CA ASP A 203 -7.59 3.55 23.33
C ASP A 203 -8.59 4.49 22.63
N SER A 204 -9.82 4.57 23.14
CA SER A 204 -10.84 5.52 22.66
C SER A 204 -10.38 6.99 22.73
N ASP A 205 -9.45 7.29 23.63
CA ASP A 205 -8.93 8.64 23.86
C ASP A 205 -7.64 8.93 23.08
N GLY A 206 -7.10 7.93 22.36
CA GLY A 206 -5.91 8.06 21.53
C GLY A 206 -4.81 7.02 21.78
N PRO A 207 -3.70 7.12 21.03
CA PRO A 207 -2.59 6.17 21.11
C PRO A 207 -1.77 6.33 22.38
N ARG A 208 -1.17 5.22 22.85
CA ARG A 208 -0.17 5.22 23.92
C ARG A 208 1.17 4.69 23.39
N PRO A 209 2.28 5.43 23.56
CA PRO A 209 2.39 6.76 24.18
C PRO A 209 1.72 7.87 23.36
N LEU A 210 1.35 8.96 24.03
CA LEU A 210 0.75 10.11 23.37
C LEU A 210 1.78 10.81 22.47
N PRO A 211 1.40 11.15 21.23
CA PRO A 211 2.24 11.91 20.32
C PRO A 211 2.34 13.36 20.78
N ARG A 212 3.33 14.07 20.23
CA ARG A 212 3.61 15.48 20.60
C ARG A 212 2.50 16.46 20.21
N ARG A 213 1.64 16.07 19.26
CA ARG A 213 0.50 16.87 18.80
C ARG A 213 -0.82 16.18 19.11
N PRO A 214 -1.90 16.93 19.40
CA PRO A 214 -3.21 16.35 19.61
C PRO A 214 -3.68 15.62 18.35
N ILE A 215 -4.25 14.42 18.54
CA ILE A 215 -4.83 13.63 17.45
C ILE A 215 -6.34 13.59 17.62
N ASN A 216 -7.03 13.98 16.55
CA ASN A 216 -8.46 13.75 16.43
C ASN A 216 -8.68 12.40 15.77
N LEU A 217 -9.04 11.37 16.56
CA LEU A 217 -9.50 10.09 16.02
C LEU A 217 -10.76 10.33 15.19
N LEU A 218 -10.81 9.75 13.98
CA LEU A 218 -11.92 9.98 13.06
C LEU A 218 -12.86 8.79 13.01
N THR A 219 -14.16 9.05 13.08
CA THR A 219 -15.16 8.09 12.58
C THR A 219 -15.04 7.98 11.05
N ALA A 220 -15.59 6.91 10.47
CA ALA A 220 -15.61 6.73 9.02
C ALA A 220 -16.23 7.93 8.30
N GLN A 221 -17.38 8.43 8.79
CA GLN A 221 -18.10 9.57 8.23
C GLN A 221 -17.32 10.88 8.32
N GLN A 222 -16.63 11.13 9.45
CA GLN A 222 -15.81 12.34 9.60
C GLN A 222 -14.62 12.32 8.63
N ALA A 223 -14.00 11.15 8.46
CA ALA A 223 -12.88 10.99 7.56
C ALA A 223 -13.29 11.20 6.09
N THR A 224 -14.40 10.60 5.66
CA THR A 224 -14.90 10.77 4.28
C THR A 224 -15.40 12.18 4.01
N THR A 225 -16.07 12.81 4.97
CA THR A 225 -16.47 14.23 4.88
C THR A 225 -15.25 15.13 4.67
N LYS A 226 -14.15 14.89 5.39
CA LYS A 226 -12.91 15.65 5.22
C LYS A 226 -12.26 15.42 3.84
N LEU A 227 -12.26 14.18 3.36
CA LEU A 227 -11.76 13.85 2.03
C LEU A 227 -12.56 14.60 0.95
N GLN A 228 -13.89 14.55 1.02
CA GLN A 228 -14.79 15.23 0.09
C GLN A 228 -14.61 16.76 0.13
N ALA A 229 -14.53 17.35 1.33
CA ALA A 229 -14.33 18.79 1.48
C ALA A 229 -13.02 19.27 0.84
N THR A 230 -11.98 18.44 0.86
CA THR A 230 -10.69 18.77 0.23
C THR A 230 -10.75 18.73 -1.29
N MET A 231 -11.61 17.89 -1.87
CA MET A 231 -11.80 17.82 -3.32
C MET A 231 -12.68 18.95 -3.88
N ALA A 232 -13.48 19.57 -3.01
CA ALA A 232 -14.34 20.71 -3.38
C ALA A 232 -13.62 22.08 -3.31
N ALA A 233 -12.41 22.13 -2.75
CA ALA A 233 -11.63 23.35 -2.50
C ALA A 233 -10.54 23.59 -3.56
#